data_AF-A0A7W9CJ42-F1
#
_entry.id   AF-A0A7W9CJ42-F1
#
_cell.length_a   1.000
_cell.length_b   1.000
_cell.length_c   1.000
_cell.angle_alpha   90.00
_cell.angle_beta   90.00
_cell.angle_gamma   90.00
#
_symmetry.space_group_name_H-M   'P 1'
#
loop_
_entity.id
_entity.type
_entity.pdbx_description
1 polymer ?
#
loop_
_entity_poly.entity_id
_entity_poly.type
_entity_poly.pdbx_seq_one_letter_code
_entity_poly.pdbx_strand_id
1 'polypeptide(L)' 'MSEIINLNRARKARARATAGAAAASNRGLHGLTKAEKQAAKAERDRAARLVDGHRLERRDPDATDQPESGRSE' A
#
# COMPACT_ATOMS: atom_id res chain seq x y z
N MET A 1 -22.24 -36.01 -0.53
CA MET A 1 -20.96 -36.38 0.11
C MET A 1 -20.19 -35.09 0.32
N SER A 2 -20.03 -34.63 1.56
CA SER A 2 -19.42 -33.33 1.85
C SER A 2 -17.92 -33.51 2.10
N GLU A 3 -17.08 -32.75 1.41
CA GLU A 3 -15.63 -32.76 1.65
C GLU A 3 -15.30 -31.97 2.93
N ILE A 4 -14.85 -32.68 3.96
CA ILE A 4 -14.39 -32.06 5.21
C ILE A 4 -12.94 -31.63 5.01
N ILE A 5 -12.74 -30.35 4.70
CA ILE A 5 -11.41 -29.75 4.54
C ILE A 5 -10.88 -29.18 5.86
N ASN A 6 -9.63 -29.50 6.17
CA ASN A 6 -8.95 -28.97 7.34
C ASN A 6 -8.48 -27.52 7.10
N LEU A 7 -9.20 -26.56 7.69
CA LEU A 7 -8.92 -25.13 7.56
C LEU A 7 -7.55 -24.71 8.11
N ASN A 8 -6.97 -25.45 9.06
CA ASN A 8 -5.63 -25.14 9.58
C ASN A 8 -4.55 -25.45 8.54
N ARG A 9 -4.68 -26.57 7.82
CA ARG A 9 -3.78 -26.88 6.70
C ARG A 9 -3.91 -25.86 5.58
N ALA A 10 -5.14 -25.45 5.24
CA ALA A 10 -5.39 -24.42 4.24
C ALA A 10 -4.78 -23.06 4.62
N ARG A 11 -4.97 -22.60 5.87
CA ARG A 11 -4.38 -21.36 6.39
C ARG A 11 -2.84 -21.41 6.36
N LYS A 12 -2.23 -22.51 6.80
CA LYS A 12 -0.77 -22.70 6.75
C LYS A 12 -0.23 -22.75 5.32
N ALA A 13 -0.98 -23.28 4.36
CA ALA A 13 -0.60 -23.26 2.96
C ALA A 13 -0.59 -21.83 2.41
N ARG A 14 -1.65 -21.05 2.68
CA ARG A 14 -1.72 -19.63 2.30
C ARG A 14 -0.57 -18.82 2.92
N ALA A 15 -0.31 -18.98 4.21
CA ALA A 15 0.78 -18.28 4.90
C ALA A 15 2.17 -18.62 4.32
N ARG A 16 2.41 -19.88 3.94
CA ARG A 16 3.66 -20.27 3.27
C ARG A 16 3.77 -19.67 1.87
N ALA A 17 2.67 -19.62 1.12
CA ALA A 17 2.65 -19.01 -0.21
C ALA A 17 2.93 -17.50 -0.16
N THR A 18 2.30 -16.77 0.78
CA THR A 18 2.54 -15.33 0.95
C THR A 18 3.98 -15.04 1.40
N ALA A 19 4.51 -15.83 2.33
CA ALA A 19 5.91 -15.72 2.75
C ALA A 19 6.89 -15.99 1.60
N GLY A 20 6.61 -16.98 0.74
CA GLY A 20 7.42 -17.26 -0.45
C GLY A 20 7.43 -16.11 -1.47
N ALA A 21 6.26 -15.51 -1.73
CA ALA A 21 6.15 -14.35 -2.62
C ALA A 21 6.90 -13.13 -2.07
N ALA A 22 6.78 -12.86 -0.77
CA ALA A 22 7.53 -11.79 -0.11
C ALA A 22 9.04 -12.04 -0.18
N ALA A 23 9.49 -13.27 0.05
CA ALA A 23 10.90 -13.64 -0.07
C ALA A 23 11.44 -13.48 -1.50
N ALA A 24 10.66 -13.83 -2.53
CA ALA A 24 11.05 -13.64 -3.92
C ALA A 24 11.22 -12.15 -4.27
N SER A 25 10.26 -11.31 -3.86
CA SER A 25 10.35 -9.86 -4.01
C SER A 25 11.57 -9.29 -3.29
N ASN A 26 11.78 -9.70 -2.03
CA ASN A 26 12.91 -9.26 -1.23
C ASN A 26 14.25 -9.70 -1.82
N ARG A 27 14.38 -10.90 -2.40
CA ARG A 27 15.62 -11.32 -3.08
C ARG A 27 15.98 -10.39 -4.24
N GLY A 28 14.99 -10.00 -5.06
CA GLY A 28 15.20 -9.01 -6.11
C GLY A 28 15.66 -7.67 -5.53
N LEU A 29 14.97 -7.19 -4.50
CA LEU A 29 15.32 -5.94 -3.83
C LEU A 29 16.69 -5.98 -3.13
N HIS A 30 17.09 -7.09 -2.53
CA HIS A 30 18.37 -7.25 -1.84
C HIS A 30 19.53 -7.53 -2.81
N GLY A 31 19.26 -8.12 -3.97
CA GLY A 31 20.24 -8.32 -5.04
C GLY A 31 20.60 -7.05 -5.82
N LEU A 32 19.75 -6.01 -5.75
CA LEU A 32 20.07 -4.71 -6.35
C LEU A 32 21.25 -4.05 -5.63
N THR A 33 22.17 -3.54 -6.43
CA THR A 33 23.33 -2.77 -5.96
C THR A 33 22.88 -1.46 -5.30
N LYS A 34 23.74 -0.88 -4.46
CA LYS A 34 23.45 0.40 -3.78
C LYS A 34 23.17 1.52 -4.79
N ALA A 35 23.85 1.51 -5.94
CA ALA A 35 23.68 2.50 -7.01
C ALA A 35 22.27 2.42 -7.64
N GLU A 36 21.79 1.21 -7.95
CA GLU A 36 20.46 1.01 -8.53
C GLU A 36 19.34 1.40 -7.56
N LYS A 37 19.49 1.09 -6.27
CA LYS A 37 18.55 1.53 -5.24
C LYS A 37 18.48 3.05 -5.13
N GLN A 38 19.61 3.72 -5.23
CA GLN A 38 19.69 5.18 -5.18
C GLN A 38 19.08 5.81 -6.43
N ALA A 39 19.34 5.27 -7.62
CA ALA A 39 18.73 5.72 -8.86
C ALA A 39 17.20 5.58 -8.82
N ALA A 40 16.70 4.41 -8.39
CA ALA A 40 15.26 4.16 -8.24
C ALA A 40 14.61 5.09 -7.19
N LYS A 41 15.31 5.36 -6.08
CA LYS A 41 14.83 6.32 -5.06
C LYS A 41 14.79 7.74 -5.63
N ALA A 42 15.86 8.18 -6.28
CA ALA A 42 15.93 9.51 -6.88
C ALA A 42 14.82 9.71 -7.93
N GLU A 43 14.51 8.69 -8.73
CA GLU A 43 13.43 8.75 -9.70
C GLU A 43 12.05 8.86 -9.02
N ARG A 44 11.81 8.05 -7.97
CA ARG A 44 10.59 8.14 -7.17
C ARG A 44 10.44 9.51 -6.51
N ASP A 45 11.52 10.07 -5.97
CA ASP A 45 11.49 11.39 -5.33
C ASP A 45 11.22 12.50 -6.35
N ARG A 46 11.74 12.40 -7.58
CA ARG A 46 11.40 13.33 -8.67
C ARG A 46 9.93 13.21 -9.05
N ALA A 47 9.44 11.99 -9.26
CA ALA A 47 8.04 11.74 -9.60
C ALA A 47 7.10 12.25 -8.51
N ALA A 48 7.42 12.03 -7.23
CA ALA A 48 6.67 12.55 -6.09
C ALA A 48 6.63 14.09 -6.11
N ARG A 49 7.78 14.75 -6.27
CA ARG A 49 7.84 16.22 -6.38
C ARG A 49 7.05 16.77 -7.57
N LEU A 50 7.06 16.08 -8.70
CA LEU A 50 6.26 16.47 -9.86
C LEU A 50 4.77 16.37 -9.53
N VAL A 51 4.32 15.26 -8.95
CA VAL A 51 2.93 15.08 -8.53
C VAL A 51 2.51 16.09 -7.47
N ASP A 52 3.35 16.33 -6.47
CA ASP A 52 3.09 17.30 -5.40
C ASP A 52 3.09 18.74 -5.93
N GLY A 53 4.00 19.08 -6.85
CA GLY A 53 4.03 20.39 -7.51
C GLY A 53 2.86 20.62 -8.47
N HIS A 54 2.27 19.55 -9.00
CA HIS A 54 1.05 19.58 -9.81
C HIS A 54 -0.22 19.28 -9.02
N ARG A 55 -0.12 19.14 -7.69
CA ARG A 55 -1.28 19.01 -6.82
C ARG A 55 -1.97 20.37 -6.78
N LEU A 56 -2.99 20.53 -7.61
CA LEU A 56 -4.03 21.50 -7.30
C LEU A 56 -4.71 21.01 -6.03
N GLU A 57 -4.75 21.86 -5.01
CA GLU A 57 -5.70 21.76 -3.89
C GLU A 57 -7.09 21.70 -4.53
N ARG A 58 -7.54 20.48 -4.85
CA ARG A 58 -8.94 20.25 -5.14
C ARG A 58 -9.60 20.62 -3.81
N ARG A 59 -10.40 21.67 -3.81
CA ARG A 59 -11.32 21.92 -2.70
C ARG A 59 -12.08 20.62 -2.51
N ASP A 60 -11.66 19.85 -1.51
CA ASP A 60 -12.33 18.63 -1.10
C ASP A 60 -13.76 19.05 -0.76
N PRO A 61 -14.79 18.59 -1.51
CA PRO A 61 -16.16 18.87 -1.14
C PRO A 61 -16.58 18.13 0.14
N ASP A 62 -15.71 17.29 0.71
CA ASP A 62 -15.97 16.45 1.89
C ASP A 62 -15.33 16.98 3.20
N ALA A 63 -14.69 18.15 3.18
CA ALA A 63 -14.00 18.70 4.36
C ALA A 63 -14.78 19.77 5.15
N THR A 64 -16.05 20.07 4.81
CA THR A 64 -16.86 21.03 5.59
C THR A 64 -18.34 20.83 5.34
N ASP A 65 -18.94 19.82 5.97
CA ASP A 65 -20.36 19.84 6.32
C ASP A 65 -20.62 18.96 7.54
N GLN A 66 -20.07 19.37 8.69
CA GLN A 66 -20.69 19.05 9.97
C GLN A 66 -21.80 20.08 10.12
N PRO A 67 -23.10 19.72 9.98
CA PRO A 67 -24.15 20.64 10.38
C PRO A 67 -24.01 20.83 11.88
N GLU A 68 -23.87 22.08 12.31
CA GLU A 68 -23.96 22.45 13.71
C GLU A 68 -25.35 22.04 14.22
N SER A 69 -25.42 20.84 14.78
CA SER A 69 -26.62 20.32 15.42
C SER A 69 -26.85 21.10 16.72
N GLY A 70 -27.77 22.07 16.66
CA GLY A 70 -28.59 22.47 17.79
C GLY A 70 -28.09 23.66 18.61
N ARG A 71 -28.29 24.87 18.12
CA ARG A 71 -28.49 26.06 18.97
C ARG A 71 -29.89 26.63 18.74
N SER A 72 -30.84 26.06 19.48
CA SER A 72 -32.22 26.51 19.73
C SER A 72 -32.82 25.42 20.63
N GLU A 73 -33.18 25.61 21.89
CA GLU A 73 -33.74 26.76 22.62
C GLU A 73 -33.01 27.10 23.93
#